data_AF-A0A160TUP3-F1
#
_entry.id   AF-A0A160TUP3-F1
#
_cell.length_a   1.000
_cell.length_b   1.000
_cell.length_c   1.000
_cell.angle_alpha   90.00
_cell.angle_beta   90.00
_cell.angle_gamma   90.00
#
_symmetry.space_group_name_H-M   'P 1'
#
loop_
_entity.id
_entity.type
_entity.pdbx_description
1 polymer ?
#
loop_
_entity_poly.entity_id
_entity_poly.type
_entity_poly.pdbx_seq_one_letter_code
_entity_poly.pdbx_strand_id
1 'polypeptide(L)'
;MAEVLVRLKASEKDPDCPSCGGILKSATISFGQSLVPEDLARAEQAVRRRDLLLAIGSSLSVYPVAGLVPLARDCGAKIIIINATPTDMDPIADVVLLGNISDVLPALF
;
A
#
# COMPACT_ATOMS: atom_id res chain seq x y z
N MET A 1 11.26 -21.11 8.61
CA MET A 1 12.36 -20.12 8.49
C MET A 1 13.75 -20.72 8.69
N ALA A 2 13.93 -21.66 9.65
CA ALA A 2 15.19 -22.39 9.82
C ALA A 2 15.66 -23.14 8.56
N GLU A 3 14.75 -23.77 7.82
CA GLU A 3 15.04 -24.51 6.59
C GLU A 3 15.57 -23.59 5.45
N VAL A 4 14.96 -22.41 5.28
CA VAL A 4 15.42 -21.41 4.30
C VAL A 4 16.84 -20.93 4.64
N LEU A 5 17.14 -20.74 5.92
CA LEU A 5 18.48 -20.32 6.37
C LEU A 5 19.56 -21.39 6.09
N VAL A 6 19.21 -22.68 6.18
CA VAL A 6 20.14 -23.78 5.84
C VAL A 6 20.48 -23.75 4.35
N ARG A 7 19.47 -23.59 3.49
CA ARG A 7 19.64 -23.52 2.02
C ARG A 7 20.47 -22.31 1.59
N LEU A 8 20.21 -21.14 2.18
CA LEU A 8 21.00 -19.93 1.94
C LEU A 8 22.47 -20.11 2.35
N LYS A 9 22.74 -20.71 3.52
CA LYS A 9 24.12 -21.00 3.96
C LYS A 9 24.83 -21.99 3.05
N ALA A 10 24.10 -22.94 2.48
CA ALA A 10 24.63 -23.88 1.50
C ALA A 10 24.91 -23.24 0.12
N SER A 11 24.62 -21.95 -0.07
CA SER A 11 24.72 -21.25 -1.36
C SER A 11 23.96 -21.97 -2.48
N GLU A 12 22.81 -22.57 -2.13
CA GLU A 12 21.92 -23.17 -3.10
C GLU A 12 21.46 -22.09 -4.09
N LYS A 13 21.52 -22.39 -5.38
CA LYS A 13 21.07 -21.47 -6.42
C LYS A 13 19.55 -21.34 -6.38
N ASP A 14 19.04 -20.17 -6.75
CA ASP A 14 17.61 -19.99 -6.94
C ASP A 14 17.10 -20.96 -8.02
N PRO A 15 15.91 -21.57 -7.80
CA PRO A 15 15.34 -22.46 -8.80
C PRO A 15 14.93 -21.67 -10.05
N ASP A 16 15.20 -22.24 -11.22
CA ASP A 16 14.72 -21.72 -12.48
C ASP A 16 13.20 -21.90 -12.60
N CYS A 17 12.57 -21.08 -13.45
CA CYS A 17 11.15 -21.22 -13.75
C CYS A 17 10.87 -22.58 -14.41
N PRO A 18 9.97 -23.41 -13.87
CA PRO A 18 9.71 -24.75 -14.41
C PRO A 18 9.05 -24.73 -15.81
N SER A 19 8.53 -23.58 -16.26
CA SER A 19 7.89 -23.41 -17.57
C SER A 19 8.85 -22.89 -18.65
N CYS A 20 9.76 -21.99 -18.31
CA CYS A 20 10.61 -21.31 -19.30
C CYS A 20 12.11 -21.25 -18.96
N GLY A 21 12.53 -21.74 -17.80
CA GLY A 21 13.92 -21.71 -17.33
C GLY A 21 14.45 -20.34 -16.90
N GLY A 22 13.60 -19.30 -16.88
CA GLY A 22 13.99 -17.94 -16.47
C GLY A 22 14.07 -17.73 -14.95
N ILE A 23 14.55 -16.55 -14.54
CA ILE A 23 14.66 -16.16 -13.12
C ILE A 23 13.27 -15.98 -12.52
N LEU A 24 13.03 -16.61 -11.36
CA LEU A 24 11.84 -16.37 -10.57
C LEU A 24 12.01 -15.12 -9.70
N LYS A 25 11.02 -14.23 -9.75
CA LYS A 25 10.89 -13.07 -8.87
C LYS A 25 9.54 -13.14 -8.18
N SER A 26 9.47 -12.71 -6.91
CA SER A 26 8.21 -12.43 -6.25
C SER A 26 7.33 -11.52 -7.12
N ALA A 27 6.04 -11.82 -7.21
CA ALA A 27 5.06 -11.02 -7.94
C ALA A 27 4.73 -9.72 -7.19
N THR A 28 5.74 -8.91 -6.92
CA THR A 28 5.68 -7.62 -6.23
C THR A 28 6.21 -6.51 -7.14
N ILE A 29 5.70 -5.30 -6.92
CA ILE A 29 6.18 -4.09 -7.59
C ILE A 29 7.34 -3.54 -6.77
N SER A 30 8.53 -3.51 -7.38
CA SER A 30 9.73 -2.93 -6.77
C SER A 30 9.79 -1.43 -7.00
N PHE A 31 10.56 -0.70 -6.18
CA PHE A 31 10.85 0.70 -6.48
C PHE A 31 11.48 0.85 -7.88
N GLY A 32 11.02 1.84 -8.63
CA GLY A 32 11.41 2.05 -10.03
C GLY A 32 10.62 1.19 -11.03
N GLN A 33 9.82 0.23 -10.57
CA GLN A 33 8.91 -0.52 -11.42
C GLN A 33 7.55 0.19 -11.49
N SER A 34 6.93 0.18 -12.68
CA SER A 34 5.57 0.67 -12.84
C SER A 34 4.57 -0.26 -12.14
N LEU A 35 3.54 0.34 -11.53
CA LEU A 35 2.35 -0.40 -11.11
C LEU A 35 1.63 -0.98 -12.33
N VAL A 36 0.80 -1.98 -12.07
CA VAL A 36 -0.14 -2.52 -13.06
C VAL A 36 -1.16 -1.42 -13.42
N PRO A 37 -1.20 -0.93 -14.68
CA PRO A 37 -2.04 0.19 -15.06
C PRO A 37 -3.53 -0.01 -14.77
N GLU A 38 -4.02 -1.23 -14.97
CA GLU A 38 -5.42 -1.60 -14.76
C GLU A 38 -5.81 -1.51 -13.28
N ASP A 39 -4.91 -1.88 -12.37
CA ASP A 39 -5.14 -1.79 -10.93
C ASP A 39 -5.18 -0.33 -10.46
N LEU A 40 -4.26 0.50 -10.98
CA LEU A 40 -4.24 1.92 -10.66
C LEU A 40 -5.52 2.62 -11.17
N ALA A 41 -5.91 2.35 -12.41
CA ALA A 41 -7.15 2.89 -12.98
C ALA A 41 -8.38 2.47 -12.17
N ARG A 42 -8.44 1.21 -11.72
CA ARG A 42 -9.52 0.71 -10.86
C ARG A 42 -9.56 1.43 -9.51
N ALA A 43 -8.40 1.69 -8.90
CA ALA A 43 -8.32 2.44 -7.65
C ALA A 43 -8.78 3.89 -7.81
N GLU A 44 -8.34 4.58 -8.86
CA GLU A 44 -8.79 5.95 -9.16
C GLU A 44 -10.30 6.03 -9.41
N GLN A 45 -10.85 5.06 -10.16
CA GLN A 45 -12.30 4.99 -10.39
C GLN A 45 -13.09 4.75 -9.10
N ALA A 46 -12.55 3.94 -8.17
CA ALA A 46 -13.18 3.73 -6.88
C ALA A 46 -13.22 5.04 -6.09
N VAL A 47 -12.12 5.78 -6.03
CA VAL A 47 -12.05 7.09 -5.35
C VAL A 47 -13.06 8.08 -5.93
N ARG A 48 -13.13 8.20 -7.26
CA ARG A 48 -14.04 9.14 -7.94
C ARG A 48 -15.53 8.90 -7.68
N ARG A 49 -15.92 7.72 -7.19
CA ARG A 49 -17.33 7.31 -7.01
C ARG A 49 -17.73 7.16 -5.55
N ARG A 50 -16.85 7.49 -4.60
CA ARG A 50 -17.09 7.32 -3.17
C ARG A 50 -17.06 8.67 -2.46
N ASP A 51 -17.78 8.74 -1.38
CA ASP A 51 -17.91 9.90 -0.50
C ASP A 51 -16.92 9.88 0.68
N LEU A 52 -16.17 8.79 0.85
CA LEU A 52 -15.19 8.61 1.91
C LEU A 52 -13.95 7.83 1.41
N LEU A 53 -12.77 8.35 1.73
CA LEU A 53 -11.49 7.65 1.68
C LEU A 53 -10.96 7.48 3.11
N LEU A 54 -10.63 6.24 3.47
CA LEU A 54 -10.04 5.88 4.75
C LEU A 54 -8.61 5.35 4.51
N ALA A 55 -7.60 6.11 4.90
CA ALA A 55 -6.20 5.70 4.86
C ALA A 55 -5.79 5.13 6.21
N ILE A 56 -5.32 3.88 6.24
CA ILE A 56 -5.01 3.15 7.48
C ILE A 56 -3.58 2.63 7.41
N GLY A 57 -2.78 2.94 8.43
CA GLY A 57 -1.45 2.34 8.61
C GLY A 57 -0.47 2.64 7.46
N SER A 58 -0.60 3.79 6.82
CA SER A 58 0.24 4.22 5.71
C SER A 58 0.86 5.57 6.02
N SER A 59 2.14 5.74 5.70
CA SER A 59 2.82 7.04 5.75
C SER A 59 2.37 7.99 4.63
N LEU A 60 1.64 7.49 3.64
CA LEU A 60 1.15 8.25 2.49
C LEU A 60 2.25 8.99 1.70
N SER A 61 3.46 8.42 1.66
CA SER A 61 4.63 9.02 1.01
C SER A 61 5.03 8.38 -0.32
N VAL A 62 4.45 7.22 -0.66
CA VAL A 62 4.84 6.44 -1.87
C VAL A 62 3.84 6.67 -3.00
N TYR A 63 4.36 7.24 -4.09
CA TYR A 63 3.59 7.48 -5.31
C TYR A 63 3.59 6.28 -6.26
N PRO A 64 2.54 6.12 -7.08
CA PRO A 64 1.40 7.03 -7.25
C PRO A 64 0.23 6.83 -6.27
N VAL A 65 0.24 5.79 -5.43
CA VAL A 65 -0.89 5.46 -4.55
C VAL A 65 -1.22 6.58 -3.55
N ALA A 66 -0.21 7.25 -3.00
CA ALA A 66 -0.40 8.42 -2.15
C ALA A 66 -1.23 9.54 -2.82
N GLY A 67 -1.17 9.66 -4.16
CA GLY A 67 -1.93 10.62 -4.95
C GLY A 67 -3.44 10.37 -4.97
N LEU A 68 -3.91 9.21 -4.50
CA LEU A 68 -5.34 8.93 -4.36
C LEU A 68 -5.99 9.79 -3.27
N VAL A 69 -5.24 10.25 -2.27
CA VAL A 69 -5.75 11.10 -1.18
C VAL A 69 -6.15 12.49 -1.69
N PRO A 70 -5.27 13.27 -2.34
CA PRO A 70 -5.68 14.54 -2.94
C PRO A 70 -6.74 14.36 -4.04
N LEU A 71 -6.67 13.29 -4.85
CA LEU A 71 -7.73 12.99 -5.82
C LEU A 71 -9.11 12.81 -5.15
N ALA A 72 -9.17 12.13 -4.00
CA ALA A 72 -10.39 11.96 -3.24
C ALA A 72 -10.95 13.31 -2.76
N ARG A 73 -10.06 14.19 -2.26
CA ARG A 73 -10.42 15.54 -1.84
C ARG A 73 -11.04 16.33 -2.99
N ASP A 74 -10.41 16.29 -4.16
CA ASP A 74 -10.86 16.98 -5.36
C ASP A 74 -12.21 16.47 -5.87
N CYS A 75 -12.50 15.17 -5.64
CA CYS A 75 -13.79 14.57 -5.95
C CYS A 75 -14.87 14.84 -4.88
N GLY A 76 -14.53 15.59 -3.81
CA GLY A 76 -15.45 15.93 -2.73
C GLY A 76 -15.63 14.84 -1.67
N ALA A 77 -14.80 13.79 -1.68
CA ALA A 77 -14.84 12.77 -0.65
C ALA A 77 -14.28 13.30 0.68
N LYS A 78 -14.83 12.79 1.78
CA LYS A 78 -14.26 12.93 3.11
C LYS A 78 -12.99 12.10 3.24
N ILE A 79 -12.02 12.60 3.97
CA ILE A 79 -10.74 11.92 4.18
C ILE A 79 -10.52 11.68 5.66
N ILE A 80 -10.31 10.42 6.01
CA ILE A 80 -9.92 10.01 7.36
C ILE A 80 -8.57 9.31 7.26
N ILE A 81 -7.60 9.76 8.07
CA ILE A 81 -6.27 9.16 8.18
C ILE A 81 -6.15 8.54 9.58
N ILE A 82 -5.81 7.26 9.63
CA ILE A 82 -5.53 6.52 10.87
C ILE A 82 -4.12 5.97 10.77
N ASN A 83 -3.19 6.52 11.55
CA ASN A 83 -1.80 6.09 11.50
C ASN A 83 -1.10 6.27 12.85
N ALA A 84 -0.07 5.46 13.11
CA ALA A 84 0.70 5.55 14.35
C ALA A 84 1.58 6.79 14.43
N THR A 85 1.90 7.40 13.28
CA THR A 85 2.72 8.59 13.14
C THR A 85 2.07 9.61 12.20
N PRO A 86 2.39 10.91 12.32
CA PRO A 86 1.92 11.92 11.38
C PRO A 86 2.26 11.60 9.92
N THR A 87 1.47 12.13 8.99
CA THR A 87 1.70 12.03 7.55
C THR A 87 1.72 13.41 6.90
N ASP A 88 2.36 13.54 5.74
CA ASP A 88 2.35 14.79 4.98
C ASP A 88 0.95 15.16 4.45
N MET A 89 0.01 14.21 4.47
CA MET A 89 -1.37 14.38 4.02
C MET A 89 -2.33 14.76 5.15
N ASP A 90 -1.87 14.84 6.41
CA ASP A 90 -2.68 15.24 7.55
C ASP A 90 -3.41 16.59 7.34
N PRO A 91 -2.79 17.63 6.73
CA PRO A 91 -3.45 18.93 6.52
C PRO A 91 -4.66 18.91 5.58
N ILE A 92 -4.81 17.88 4.72
CA ILE A 92 -5.94 17.76 3.79
C ILE A 92 -7.02 16.79 4.29
N ALA A 93 -6.77 16.08 5.39
CA ALA A 93 -7.74 15.18 5.97
C ALA A 93 -8.84 15.93 6.73
N ASP A 94 -10.06 15.38 6.72
CA ASP A 94 -11.15 15.87 7.57
C ASP A 94 -11.00 15.36 9.02
N VAL A 95 -10.42 14.17 9.21
CA VAL A 95 -10.10 13.58 10.52
C VAL A 95 -8.75 12.89 10.49
N VAL A 96 -7.93 13.12 11.53
CA VAL A 96 -6.68 12.40 11.76
C VAL A 96 -6.76 11.71 13.12
N LEU A 97 -6.60 10.39 13.13
CA LEU A 97 -6.53 9.57 14.34
C LEU A 97 -5.11 9.03 14.49
N LEU A 98 -4.36 9.60 15.45
CA LEU A 98 -3.01 9.17 15.77
C LEU A 98 -3.05 8.04 16.81
N GLY A 99 -2.51 6.89 16.45
CA GLY A 99 -2.42 5.73 17.34
C GLY A 99 -2.14 4.43 16.60
N ASN A 100 -1.85 3.38 17.35
CA ASN A 100 -1.72 2.04 16.78
C ASN A 100 -3.06 1.60 16.20
N ILE A 101 -3.08 1.18 14.94
CA ILE A 101 -4.31 0.77 14.24
C ILE A 101 -5.00 -0.43 14.93
N SER A 102 -4.22 -1.27 15.63
CA SER A 102 -4.75 -2.39 16.41
C SER A 102 -5.57 -1.95 17.64
N ASP A 103 -5.34 -0.73 18.12
CA ASP A 103 -6.08 -0.16 19.27
C ASP A 103 -7.21 0.77 18.78
N VAL A 104 -6.93 1.57 17.74
CA VAL A 104 -7.86 2.59 17.24
C VAL A 104 -9.01 1.99 16.45
N LEU A 105 -8.76 1.03 15.54
CA LEU A 105 -9.80 0.49 14.68
C LEU A 105 -10.90 -0.28 15.45
N PRO A 106 -10.58 -1.12 16.44
CA PRO A 106 -11.61 -1.79 17.23
C PRO A 106 -12.52 -0.84 18.01
N ALA A 107 -12.06 0.37 18.34
CA ALA A 107 -12.86 1.35 19.06
C ALA A 107 -13.89 2.09 18.17
N LEU A 108 -13.84 1.89 16.84
CA LEU A 108 -14.77 2.48 15.88
C LEU A 108 -16.03 1.62 15.64
N PHE A 109 -16.08 0.40 16.20
CA PHE A 109 -17.17 -0.57 16.06
C PHE A 109 -17.54 -1.15 17.42
#